data_AF-A0A1F4JTI9-F1
#
_entry.id   AF-A0A1F4JTI9-F1
#
_cell.length_a   1.000
_cell.length_b   1.000
_cell.length_c   1.000
_cell.angle_alpha   90.00
_cell.angle_beta   90.00
_cell.angle_gamma   90.00
#
_symmetry.space_group_name_H-M   'P 1'
#
loop_
_entity.id
_entity.type
_entity.pdbx_description
1 polymer ?
#
loop_
_entity_poly.entity_id
_entity_poly.type
_entity_poly.pdbx_seq_one_letter_code
_entity_poly.pdbx_strand_id
1 'polypeptide(L)' 'MKMRSTFHEVELGKAVLQNATSIGTEQLIVKLKPEDQSGIQIQIKQNTNEQSSTVSSISIDQHGLQKLFLWLREEGAVQ' A
#
# COMPACT_ATOMS: atom_id res chain seq x y z
N MET A 1 -23.09 7.24 3.75
CA MET A 1 -21.81 7.63 4.37
C MET A 1 -20.79 7.82 3.24
N LYS A 2 -20.21 9.02 3.05
CA LYS A 2 -19.24 9.27 1.97
C LYS A 2 -17.85 8.82 2.42
N MET A 3 -17.22 7.91 1.69
CA MET A 3 -15.80 7.57 1.87
C MET A 3 -14.92 8.71 1.35
N ARG A 4 -13.90 9.10 2.12
CA ARG A 4 -12.92 10.14 1.72
C ARG A 4 -11.53 9.52 1.76
N SER A 5 -11.06 9.06 0.62
CA SER A 5 -9.69 8.58 0.46
C SER A 5 -8.77 9.77 0.14
N THR A 6 -7.61 9.81 0.79
CA THR A 6 -6.58 10.83 0.53
C THR A 6 -5.29 10.14 0.12
N PHE A 7 -4.76 10.51 -1.04
CA PHE A 7 -3.46 10.07 -1.54
C PHE A 7 -2.40 11.10 -1.14
N HIS A 8 -1.32 10.63 -0.51
CA HIS A 8 -0.15 11.45 -0.22
C HIS A 8 1.07 10.77 -0.84
N GLU A 9 1.75 11.48 -1.76
CA GLU A 9 3.10 11.14 -2.18
C GLU A 9 4.05 11.72 -1.13
N VAL A 10 4.70 10.87 -0.35
CA VAL A 10 5.35 11.30 0.90
C VAL A 10 6.86 11.46 0.74
N GLU A 11 7.50 10.76 -0.20
CA GLU A 11 8.95 10.84 -0.49
C GLU A 11 9.29 9.92 -1.68
N LEU A 12 10.45 10.12 -2.32
CA LEU A 12 10.99 9.25 -3.38
C LEU A 12 10.87 7.77 -2.98
N GLY A 13 9.94 7.06 -3.62
CA GLY A 13 9.68 5.65 -3.37
C GLY A 13 8.69 5.32 -2.26
N LYS A 14 7.86 6.26 -1.76
CA LYS A 14 6.80 5.96 -0.79
C LYS A 14 5.46 6.59 -1.16
N ALA A 15 4.46 5.73 -1.36
CA ALA A 15 3.07 6.12 -1.55
C ALA A 15 2.22 5.71 -0.33
N VAL A 16 1.31 6.59 0.11
CA VAL A 16 0.37 6.30 1.19
C VAL A 16 -1.05 6.59 0.74
N LEU A 17 -1.88 5.55 0.72
CA LEU A 17 -3.33 5.65 0.59
C LEU A 17 -3.94 5.52 1.99
N GLN A 18 -4.70 6.52 2.40
CA GLN A 18 -5.37 6.52 3.69
C GLN A 18 -6.89 6.60 3.53
N ASN A 19 -7.59 5.78 4.30
CA ASN A 19 -9.04 5.79 4.45
C ASN A 19 -9.41 6.07 5.91
N ALA A 20 -10.21 7.12 6.14
CA ALA A 20 -10.75 7.41 7.47
C ALA A 20 -12.13 6.75 7.62
N THR A 21 -12.29 5.92 8.66
CA THR A 21 -13.54 5.21 8.97
C THR A 21 -14.12 5.73 10.28
N SER A 22 -15.32 5.25 10.65
CA SER A 22 -15.94 5.62 11.93
C SER A 22 -15.21 5.07 13.16
N ILE A 23 -14.35 4.06 12.98
CA ILE A 23 -13.65 3.36 14.07
C ILE A 23 -12.15 3.66 14.12
N GLY A 24 -11.64 4.46 13.18
CA GLY A 24 -10.23 4.83 13.11
C GLY A 24 -9.74 5.12 11.69
N THR A 25 -8.47 4.82 11.42
CA THR A 25 -7.83 5.03 10.11
C THR A 25 -7.22 3.74 9.58
N GLU A 26 -7.43 3.48 8.30
CA GLU A 26 -6.76 2.42 7.55
C GLU A 26 -5.78 3.04 6.57
N GLN A 27 -4.57 2.51 6.51
CA GLN A 27 -3.50 2.99 5.63
C GLN A 27 -2.93 1.82 4.83
N LEU A 28 -2.86 1.98 3.51
CA LEU A 28 -2.05 1.17 2.62
C LEU A 28 -0.81 1.98 2.27
N ILE A 29 0.36 1.48 2.66
CA ILE A 29 1.65 2.13 2.49
C ILE A 29 2.48 1.26 1.54
N VAL A 30 2.88 1.82 0.41
CA VAL A 30 3.78 1.16 -0.55
C VAL A 30 5.12 1.86 -0.51
N LYS A 31 6.20 1.11 -0.36
CA LYS A 31 7.58 1.61 -0.31
C LYS A 31 8.46 0.85 -1.30
N LEU A 32 9.33 1.53 -2.03
CA LEU A 32 10.48 0.91 -2.68
C LEU A 32 11.45 0.45 -1.60
N LYS A 33 12.06 -0.72 -1.78
CA LYS A 33 13.10 -1.18 -0.88
C LYS A 33 14.37 -0.36 -1.12
N PRO A 34 14.92 0.32 -0.11
CA PRO A 34 16.11 1.17 -0.30
C PRO A 34 17.37 0.34 -0.63
N GLU A 35 17.40 -0.92 -0.20
CA GLU A 35 18.54 -1.84 -0.34
C GLU A 35 18.56 -2.55 -1.70
N ASP A 36 17.39 -2.66 -2.32
CA ASP A 36 17.18 -3.37 -3.57
C ASP A 36 16.15 -2.58 -4.39
N GLN A 37 16.65 -1.74 -5.31
CA GLN A 37 15.86 -0.79 -6.10
C GLN A 37 14.79 -1.46 -6.98
N SER A 38 14.74 -2.79 -6.97
CA SER A 38 13.89 -3.61 -7.82
C SER A 38 12.71 -4.25 -7.09
N GLY A 39 12.47 -3.94 -5.81
CA GLY A 39 11.38 -4.52 -5.01
C GLY A 39 10.54 -3.48 -4.26
N ILE A 40 9.32 -3.87 -3.88
CA ILE A 40 8.43 -3.06 -3.02
C ILE A 40 8.10 -3.77 -1.72
N GLN A 41 7.77 -2.98 -0.70
CA GLN A 41 7.11 -3.41 0.51
C GLN A 41 5.73 -2.76 0.57
N ILE A 42 4.70 -3.58 0.73
CA ILE A 42 3.33 -3.14 0.96
C ILE A 42 3.02 -3.37 2.44
N GLN A 43 2.59 -2.33 3.14
CA GLN A 43 2.18 -2.38 4.54
C GLN A 43 0.72 -1.93 4.65
N ILE A 44 -0.11 -2.75 5.29
CA ILE A 44 -1.48 -2.39 5.67
C ILE A 44 -1.45 -2.10 7.16
N LYS A 45 -1.76 -0.86 7.54
CA LYS A 45 -1.82 -0.40 8.93
C LYS A 45 -3.24 0.02 9.25
N GLN A 46 -3.84 -0.62 10.25
CA GLN A 46 -5.13 -0.22 10.81
C GLN A 46 -4.87 0.38 12.18
N ASN A 47 -5.25 1.64 12.40
CA ASN A 47 -5.27 2.26 13.72
C ASN A 47 -6.72 2.40 14.13
N THR A 48 -7.16 1.53 15.04
CA THR A 48 -8.48 1.64 15.67
C THR A 48 -8.36 2.44 16.97
N ASN A 49 -9.47 3.04 17.40
CA ASN A 49 -9.52 3.78 18.66
C ASN A 49 -9.31 2.89 19.91
N GLU A 50 -9.29 1.56 19.75
CA GLU A 50 -9.25 0.56 20.83
C GLU A 50 -7.90 -0.18 20.94
N GLN A 51 -6.79 0.55 20.79
CA GLN A 51 -5.49 0.17 21.36
C GLN A 51 -4.67 -0.95 20.69
N SER A 52 -5.00 -1.43 19.48
CA SER A 52 -4.01 -2.20 18.71
C SER A 52 -3.93 -1.77 17.25
N SER A 53 -2.74 -1.33 16.85
CA SER A 53 -2.45 -1.12 15.44
C SER A 53 -2.11 -2.45 14.80
N THR A 54 -3.00 -3.02 13.98
CA THR A 54 -2.64 -4.18 13.18
C THR A 54 -1.77 -3.71 12.01
N VAL A 55 -0.58 -4.30 11.89
CA VAL A 55 0.33 -4.06 10.78
C VAL A 55 0.58 -5.38 10.07
N SER A 56 0.10 -5.50 8.84
CA SER A 56 0.45 -6.58 7.93
C SER A 56 1.44 -6.06 6.90
N SER A 57 2.51 -6.82 6.63
CA SER A 57 3.52 -6.44 5.64
C SER A 57 3.70 -7.56 4.63
N ILE A 58 3.70 -7.21 3.35
CA ILE A 58 4.04 -8.09 2.24
C ILE A 58 5.27 -7.49 1.56
N SER A 59 6.30 -8.30 1.35
CA SER A 59 7.45 -7.93 0.54
C SER A 59 7.30 -8.57 -0.84
N ILE A 60 7.41 -7.77 -1.89
CA ILE A 60 7.39 -8.24 -3.28
C ILE A 60 8.75 -7.91 -3.89
N ASP A 61 9.46 -8.94 -4.35
CA ASP A 61 10.71 -8.78 -5.09
C ASP A 61 10.44 -8.40 -6.56
N GLN A 62 11.51 -8.25 -7.34
CA GLN A 62 11.43 -7.86 -8.75
C GLN A 62 10.59 -8.85 -9.59
N HIS A 63 10.77 -10.14 -9.36
CA HIS A 63 10.08 -11.18 -10.12
C HIS A 63 8.58 -11.21 -9.76
N GLY A 64 8.25 -11.02 -8.48
CA GLY A 64 6.88 -10.85 -8.01
C GLY A 64 6.23 -9.59 -8.60
N LEU A 65 6.97 -8.49 -8.71
CA LEU A 65 6.49 -7.25 -9.32
C LEU A 65 6.18 -7.43 -10.81
N GLN A 66 7.03 -8.16 -11.55
CA GLN A 66 6.77 -8.49 -12.95
C GLN A 66 5.49 -9.31 -13.10
N LYS A 67 5.29 -10.33 -12.26
CA LYS A 67 4.04 -11.12 -12.26
C LYS A 67 2.82 -10.29 -11.92
N LEU A 68 2.92 -9.42 -10.92
CA LEU A 68 1.85 -8.51 -10.54
C LEU A 68 1.48 -7.57 -11.68
N PHE A 69 2.48 -6.99 -12.35
CA PHE A 69 2.27 -6.12 -13.50
C PHE A 69 1.57 -6.85 -14.66
N LEU A 70 2.00 -8.08 -14.98
CA LEU A 70 1.35 -8.89 -16.02
C LEU A 70 -0.11 -9.17 -15.68
N TRP A 71 -0.39 -9.58 -14.43
CA TRP A 71 -1.76 -9.80 -13.97
C TRP A 71 -2.61 -8.52 -14.03
N LEU A 72 -2.08 -7.37 -13.59
CA LEU A 72 -2.80 -6.09 -13.67
C LEU A 72 -3.11 -5.66 -15.11
N ARG A 73 -2.24 -6.02 -16.06
CA ARG A 73 -2.48 -5.81 -17.49
C ARG A 73 -3.59 -6.73 -18.00
N GLU A 74 -3.59 -7.99 -17.60
CA GLU A 74 -4.66 -8.94 -17.94
C GLU A 74 -6.04 -8.48 -17.43
N GLU A 75 -6.08 -7.86 -16.24
CA GLU A 75 -7.29 -7.26 -15.66
C GLU A 75 -7.65 -5.89 -16.26
N GLY A 76 -6.84 -5.34 -17.18
CA GLY A 76 -7.05 -4.02 -17.77
C GLY A 76 -6.86 -2.85 -16.82
N ALA A 77 -6.26 -3.07 -15.64
CA ALA A 77 -5.96 -2.03 -14.66
C ALA A 77 -4.75 -1.16 -15.05
N VAL A 78 -3.89 -1.67 -15.93
CA VAL A 78 -2.72 -0.97 -16.48
C VAL A 78 -2.61 -1.25 -17.98
N GLN A 79 -2.31 -0.23 -18.79
CA GLN A 79 -2.04 -0.37 -20.22
C GLN A 79 -0.58 -0.77 -20.47
#